data_AF-A0AAV1M5T3-F1
#
_entry.id   AF-A0AAV1M5T3-F1
#
_cell.length_a   1.000
_cell.length_b   1.000
_cell.length_c   1.000
_cell.angle_alpha   90.00
_cell.angle_beta   90.00
_cell.angle_gamma   90.00
#
_symmetry.space_group_name_H-M   'P 1'
#
loop_
_entity.id
_entity.type
_entity.pdbx_description
1 polymer ?
#
loop_
_entity_poly.entity_id
_entity_poly.type
_entity_poly.pdbx_seq_one_letter_code
_entity_poly.pdbx_strand_id
1 'polypeptide(L)'
;MFLINRPQESVTMKCVQRSNLHTKMILDRCRTVIILSSVVCTLAVVISLHRLLSYEIKLIKPFSPIPAGLYGNYLEPIVDESPPTVLKGVDKARDAEAVGSLNAALEMKKNGKTDKALKLFQHAFALSPKHADILNHFGEFLEDTKKDVVKADQLYTLALSNFPDHTDALVNRQRTASIVENMDREMLRKIDEKRDALLSIPENNSALMRAKKEAYFQHIYHTVGIEGNTMSLQQTRSILETRIAVAGKSIDEHNEILGLDAAMKYINSTLLYRLRDITMGDILEIHKRVLGHVDPVEGGHFRRTQVYVGGHIPPGPSEIQQLMTQFLDWLNSEDAMDLHPVRYAALAHYKLVYIHPFVDGNGRTSRLLMNLLLMQAGFPPVIITKQHRHLYYQHLQTANEGDVRPFVRFIAQCTERTLNLYLWATSEYSHMVKAIGEPHILTGEGFEDDLL
;
A
#
# COMPACT_ATOMS: atom_id res chain seq x y z
N MET A 1 8.85 -106.82 -2.88
CA MET A 1 10.16 -106.69 -2.22
C MET A 1 10.29 -105.23 -1.77
N PHE A 2 10.77 -105.01 -0.55
CA PHE A 2 10.63 -103.82 0.31
C PHE A 2 11.37 -102.53 -0.14
N LEU A 3 11.04 -101.42 0.58
CA LEU A 3 11.74 -100.11 0.78
C LEU A 3 11.22 -98.93 -0.09
N ILE A 4 10.34 -98.05 0.43
CA ILE A 4 10.56 -96.86 1.29
C ILE A 4 11.40 -95.73 0.63
N ASN A 5 10.76 -94.61 0.25
CA ASN A 5 11.13 -93.27 0.75
C ASN A 5 10.07 -92.17 0.54
N ARG A 6 10.07 -91.20 1.48
CA ARG A 6 9.04 -90.25 1.96
C ARG A 6 8.83 -88.95 1.11
N PRO A 7 7.78 -88.15 1.42
CA PRO A 7 7.19 -87.12 0.53
C PRO A 7 7.75 -85.69 0.71
N GLN A 8 7.66 -84.88 -0.35
CA GLN A 8 7.78 -83.42 -0.28
C GLN A 8 6.39 -82.75 -0.36
N GLU A 9 5.77 -82.52 0.79
CA GLU A 9 4.64 -81.60 0.94
C GLU A 9 4.99 -80.57 2.01
N SER A 10 5.51 -79.40 1.64
CA SER A 10 5.54 -78.23 2.55
C SER A 10 5.78 -76.85 1.90
N VAL A 11 5.99 -76.76 0.57
CA VAL A 11 6.43 -75.49 -0.05
C VAL A 11 5.29 -74.68 -0.69
N THR A 12 4.16 -75.31 -1.05
CA THR A 12 3.09 -74.64 -1.81
C THR A 12 2.08 -73.84 -0.96
N MET A 13 1.83 -74.17 0.31
CA MET A 13 0.87 -73.42 1.14
C MET A 13 1.41 -72.07 1.67
N LYS A 14 2.73 -71.92 1.89
CA LYS A 14 3.31 -70.66 2.39
C LYS A 14 3.39 -69.55 1.34
N CYS A 15 3.36 -69.89 0.04
CA CYS A 15 3.45 -68.91 -1.04
C CYS A 15 2.09 -68.21 -1.30
N VAL A 16 0.98 -68.97 -1.24
CA VAL A 16 -0.38 -68.45 -1.48
C VAL A 16 -0.91 -67.57 -0.34
N GLN A 17 -0.52 -67.85 0.90
CA GLN A 17 -0.88 -66.99 2.04
C GLN A 17 -0.10 -65.66 2.05
N ARG A 18 1.17 -65.65 1.62
CA ARG A 18 1.97 -64.43 1.50
C ARG A 18 1.52 -63.53 0.36
N SER A 19 1.12 -64.08 -0.78
CA SER A 19 0.61 -63.29 -1.91
C SER A 19 -0.70 -62.60 -1.56
N ASN A 20 -1.65 -63.32 -0.95
CA ASN A 20 -2.93 -62.73 -0.50
C ASN A 20 -2.77 -61.66 0.58
N LEU A 21 -1.81 -61.81 1.50
CA LEU A 21 -1.52 -60.79 2.52
C LEU A 21 -0.92 -59.52 1.87
N HIS A 22 -0.04 -59.69 0.88
CA HIS A 22 0.61 -58.59 0.18
C HIS A 22 -0.39 -57.81 -0.70
N THR A 23 -1.26 -58.50 -1.43
CA THR A 23 -2.31 -57.86 -2.25
C THR A 23 -3.32 -57.12 -1.38
N LYS A 24 -3.69 -57.67 -0.22
CA LYS A 24 -4.59 -57.01 0.75
C LYS A 24 -3.95 -55.76 1.36
N MET A 25 -2.64 -55.81 1.64
CA MET A 25 -1.88 -54.66 2.15
C MET A 25 -1.73 -53.54 1.11
N ILE A 26 -1.57 -53.88 -0.18
CA ILE A 26 -1.54 -52.90 -1.29
C ILE A 26 -2.92 -52.27 -1.47
N LEU A 27 -3.99 -53.08 -1.43
CA LEU A 27 -5.36 -52.58 -1.58
C LEU A 27 -5.76 -51.64 -0.42
N ASP A 28 -5.35 -51.93 0.81
CA ASP A 28 -5.56 -51.03 1.96
C ASP A 28 -4.75 -49.74 1.84
N ARG A 29 -3.51 -49.79 1.32
CA ARG A 29 -2.73 -48.57 1.04
C ARG A 29 -3.36 -47.72 -0.06
N CYS A 30 -3.85 -48.33 -1.14
CA CYS A 30 -4.56 -47.61 -2.20
C CYS A 30 -5.88 -47.02 -1.70
N ARG A 31 -6.65 -47.75 -0.88
CA ARG A 31 -7.85 -47.21 -0.23
C ARG A 31 -7.52 -46.04 0.69
N THR A 32 -6.45 -46.15 1.47
CA THR A 32 -6.00 -45.06 2.34
C THR A 32 -5.58 -43.84 1.54
N VAL A 33 -4.86 -44.01 0.42
CA VAL A 33 -4.48 -42.90 -0.47
C VAL A 33 -5.69 -42.24 -1.13
N ILE A 34 -6.67 -43.02 -1.60
CA ILE A 34 -7.90 -42.51 -2.21
C ILE A 34 -8.77 -41.76 -1.18
N ILE A 35 -8.86 -42.29 0.04
CA ILE A 35 -9.57 -41.63 1.14
C ILE A 35 -8.85 -40.34 1.52
N LEU A 36 -7.51 -40.35 1.64
CA LEU A 36 -6.73 -39.14 1.91
C LEU A 36 -6.87 -38.10 0.79
N SER A 37 -6.81 -38.50 -0.49
CA SER A 37 -6.98 -37.56 -1.60
C SER A 37 -8.39 -36.98 -1.65
N SER A 38 -9.41 -37.80 -1.36
CA SER A 38 -10.80 -37.34 -1.24
C SER A 38 -10.95 -36.35 -0.08
N VAL A 39 -10.37 -36.66 1.09
CA VAL A 39 -10.44 -35.80 2.27
C VAL A 39 -9.71 -34.47 2.04
N VAL A 40 -8.54 -34.49 1.39
CA VAL A 40 -7.79 -33.29 1.01
C VAL A 40 -8.56 -32.46 -0.01
N CYS A 41 -9.18 -33.07 -1.02
CA CYS A 41 -10.04 -32.35 -1.97
C CYS A 41 -11.27 -31.76 -1.28
N THR A 42 -11.95 -32.50 -0.39
CA THR A 42 -13.09 -31.97 0.35
C THR A 42 -12.68 -30.86 1.32
N LEU A 43 -11.52 -30.96 1.98
CA LEU A 43 -10.97 -29.90 2.82
C LEU A 43 -10.61 -28.67 1.98
N ALA A 44 -10.00 -28.84 0.80
CA ALA A 44 -9.67 -27.73 -0.10
C ALA A 44 -10.92 -27.02 -0.64
N VAL A 45 -11.98 -27.77 -0.95
CA VAL A 45 -13.28 -27.25 -1.37
C VAL A 45 -14.00 -26.57 -0.20
N VAL A 46 -13.99 -27.16 0.99
CA VAL A 46 -14.58 -26.56 2.21
C VAL A 46 -13.80 -25.32 2.64
N ILE A 47 -12.48 -25.29 2.54
CA ILE A 47 -11.65 -24.10 2.80
C ILE A 47 -11.94 -23.03 1.74
N SER A 48 -12.09 -23.39 0.47
CA SER A 48 -12.45 -22.46 -0.60
C SER A 48 -13.87 -21.89 -0.43
N LEU A 49 -14.84 -22.73 -0.05
CA LEU A 49 -16.23 -22.33 0.24
C LEU A 49 -16.32 -21.52 1.53
N HIS A 50 -15.57 -21.88 2.58
CA HIS A 50 -15.47 -21.09 3.79
C HIS A 50 -14.80 -19.75 3.49
N ARG A 51 -13.79 -19.70 2.62
CA ARG A 51 -13.19 -18.43 2.15
C ARG A 51 -14.20 -17.59 1.38
N LEU A 52 -15.01 -18.18 0.49
CA LEU A 52 -16.07 -17.47 -0.25
C LEU A 52 -17.20 -16.97 0.65
N LEU A 53 -17.69 -17.81 1.58
CA LEU A 53 -18.73 -17.44 2.57
C LEU A 53 -18.21 -16.45 3.61
N SER A 54 -16.91 -16.52 3.95
CA SER A 54 -16.25 -15.50 4.77
C SER A 54 -16.02 -14.21 3.97
N TYR A 55 -15.88 -14.25 2.65
CA TYR A 55 -15.64 -13.08 1.80
C TYR A 55 -16.85 -12.13 1.80
N GLU A 56 -18.07 -12.67 1.70
CA GLU A 56 -19.31 -11.86 1.77
C GLU A 56 -19.56 -11.25 3.16
N ILE A 57 -19.12 -11.90 4.25
CA ILE A 57 -19.35 -11.46 5.63
C ILE A 57 -18.21 -10.55 6.15
N LYS A 58 -16.98 -10.69 5.64
CA LYS A 58 -15.78 -9.94 6.08
C LYS A 58 -15.61 -8.55 5.46
N LEU A 59 -16.50 -8.14 4.54
CA LEU A 59 -16.52 -6.78 4.00
C LEU A 59 -16.76 -5.69 5.05
N ILE A 60 -17.01 -6.03 6.32
CA ILE A 60 -17.56 -5.13 7.33
C ILE A 60 -16.52 -4.83 8.42
N LYS A 61 -15.47 -4.07 8.09
CA LYS A 61 -14.79 -3.22 9.09
C LYS A 61 -14.78 -1.77 8.57
N PRO A 62 -15.33 -0.80 9.33
CA PRO A 62 -15.39 0.58 8.89
C PRO A 62 -14.01 1.18 8.61
N PHE A 63 -13.96 2.21 7.77
CA PHE A 63 -12.82 3.13 7.67
C PHE A 63 -12.77 4.02 8.92
N SER A 64 -12.70 3.40 10.10
CA SER A 64 -12.43 4.14 11.33
C SER A 64 -11.01 4.72 11.26
N PRO A 65 -10.80 5.95 11.76
CA PRO A 65 -9.49 6.35 12.22
C PRO A 65 -8.95 5.24 13.10
N ILE A 66 -7.67 4.90 12.95
CA ILE A 66 -7.02 3.97 13.86
C ILE A 66 -7.30 4.50 15.29
N PRO A 67 -7.69 3.66 16.27
CA PRO A 67 -7.92 4.13 17.62
C PRO A 67 -6.72 4.95 18.09
N ALA A 68 -7.01 6.07 18.75
CA ALA A 68 -6.02 6.98 19.32
C ALA A 68 -4.92 6.25 20.13
N GLY A 69 -5.17 5.03 20.63
CA GLY A 69 -4.21 4.21 21.39
C GLY A 69 -3.03 3.60 20.62
N LEU A 70 -2.94 3.75 19.30
CA LEU A 70 -1.68 3.50 18.54
C LEU A 70 -0.91 4.80 18.25
N TYR A 71 -1.54 5.96 18.48
CA TYR A 71 -0.86 7.24 18.58
C TYR A 71 -0.33 7.28 20.00
N GLY A 72 0.96 7.00 20.16
CA GLY A 72 1.57 6.90 21.47
C GLY A 72 1.12 8.02 22.42
N ASN A 73 0.91 7.66 23.69
CA ASN A 73 0.85 8.57 24.83
C ASN A 73 2.19 9.32 25.02
N TYR A 74 2.75 9.91 23.96
CA TYR A 74 4.15 10.40 23.95
C TYR A 74 4.32 11.74 23.22
N LEU A 75 3.24 12.45 22.92
CA LEU A 75 3.31 13.86 22.51
C LEU A 75 3.08 14.76 23.72
N GLU A 76 4.14 15.05 24.48
CA GLU A 76 4.26 16.40 25.00
C GLU A 76 4.75 17.28 23.84
N PRO A 77 4.07 18.40 23.52
CA PRO A 77 4.53 19.28 22.46
C PRO A 77 5.90 19.84 22.82
N ILE A 78 6.89 19.62 21.95
CA ILE A 78 8.17 20.34 22.00
C ILE A 78 7.83 21.81 21.77
N VAL A 79 7.96 22.61 22.83
CA VAL A 79 7.85 24.05 22.79
C VAL A 79 9.02 24.58 21.97
N ASP A 80 8.73 25.26 20.87
CA ASP A 80 9.70 26.03 20.10
C ASP A 80 10.36 27.07 21.03
N GLU A 81 11.63 26.88 21.39
CA GLU A 81 12.44 27.81 22.21
C GLU A 81 12.88 29.06 21.43
N SER A 82 12.03 29.55 20.52
CA SER A 82 12.18 30.87 19.92
C SER A 82 11.65 31.96 20.88
N PRO A 83 12.25 33.17 20.95
CA PRO A 83 11.88 34.18 21.94
C PRO A 83 10.37 34.53 21.89
N PRO A 84 9.62 34.39 23.01
CA PRO A 84 8.15 34.32 23.00
C PRO A 84 7.41 35.64 22.71
N THR A 85 8.12 36.76 22.61
CA THR A 85 7.51 38.10 22.53
C THR A 85 7.27 38.62 21.12
N VAL A 86 8.00 38.12 20.11
CA VAL A 86 7.86 38.59 18.71
C VAL A 86 6.88 37.73 17.90
N LEU A 87 6.86 36.41 18.13
CA LEU A 87 6.01 35.45 17.40
C LEU A 87 4.51 35.63 17.72
N LYS A 88 4.15 35.84 18.99
CA LYS A 88 2.74 36.01 19.42
C LYS A 88 2.02 37.20 18.78
N GLY A 89 2.74 38.24 18.38
CA GLY A 89 2.17 39.40 17.69
C GLY A 89 1.89 39.14 16.21
N VAL A 90 2.75 38.34 15.57
CA VAL A 90 2.64 37.97 14.15
C VAL A 90 1.53 36.93 13.95
N ASP A 91 1.43 35.94 14.84
CA ASP A 91 0.39 34.90 14.74
C ASP A 91 -1.02 35.49 14.90
N LYS A 92 -1.21 36.45 15.83
CA LYS A 92 -2.49 37.16 15.98
C LYS A 92 -2.87 38.00 14.77
N ALA A 93 -1.89 38.65 14.13
CA ALA A 93 -2.14 39.44 12.93
C ALA A 93 -2.50 38.55 11.73
N ARG A 94 -1.80 37.41 11.58
CA ARG A 94 -2.11 36.40 10.57
C ARG A 94 -3.47 35.76 10.76
N ASP A 95 -3.83 35.42 12.00
CA ASP A 95 -5.16 34.89 12.31
C ASP A 95 -6.27 35.92 12.03
N ALA A 96 -6.03 37.21 12.34
CA ALA A 96 -6.98 38.27 12.00
C ALA A 96 -7.17 38.44 10.48
N GLU A 97 -6.09 38.34 9.69
CA GLU A 97 -6.15 38.35 8.23
C GLU A 97 -6.85 37.10 7.67
N ALA A 98 -6.61 35.93 8.27
CA ALA A 98 -7.25 34.68 7.90
C ALA A 98 -8.78 34.74 8.13
N VAL A 99 -9.22 35.27 9.28
CA VAL A 99 -10.63 35.50 9.59
C VAL A 99 -11.24 36.57 8.66
N GLY A 100 -10.49 37.61 8.32
CA GLY A 100 -10.91 38.60 7.30
C GLY A 100 -11.16 37.95 5.94
N SER A 101 -10.25 37.07 5.51
CA SER A 101 -10.36 36.31 4.26
C SER A 101 -11.53 35.32 4.28
N LEU A 102 -11.77 34.65 5.42
CA LEU A 102 -12.94 33.80 5.63
C LEU A 102 -14.26 34.58 5.46
N ASN A 103 -14.37 35.74 6.10
CA ASN A 103 -15.57 36.58 6.00
C ASN A 103 -15.83 37.02 4.55
N ALA A 104 -14.78 37.42 3.84
CA ALA A 104 -14.86 37.73 2.42
C ALA A 104 -15.28 36.50 1.58
N ALA A 105 -14.78 35.31 1.90
CA ALA A 105 -15.15 34.06 1.23
C ALA A 105 -16.65 33.77 1.39
N LEU A 106 -17.18 33.90 2.62
CA LEU A 106 -18.59 33.72 2.93
C LEU A 106 -19.48 34.74 2.20
N GLU A 107 -19.05 36.00 2.08
CA GLU A 107 -19.77 37.01 1.31
C GLU A 107 -19.77 36.68 -0.19
N MET A 108 -18.63 36.24 -0.75
CA MET A 108 -18.56 35.80 -2.14
C MET A 108 -19.45 34.57 -2.39
N LYS A 109 -19.51 33.60 -1.45
CA LYS A 109 -20.42 32.45 -1.50
C LYS A 109 -21.88 32.91 -1.57
N LYS A 110 -22.29 33.82 -0.67
CA LYS A 110 -23.66 34.38 -0.64
C LYS A 110 -24.02 35.11 -1.94
N ASN A 111 -23.06 35.79 -2.55
CA ASN A 111 -23.24 36.49 -3.82
C ASN A 111 -23.17 35.57 -5.06
N GLY A 112 -23.08 34.24 -4.88
CA GLY A 112 -23.01 33.27 -5.97
C GLY A 112 -21.67 33.24 -6.74
N LYS A 113 -20.63 33.92 -6.23
CA LYS A 113 -19.29 34.01 -6.86
C LYS A 113 -18.40 32.86 -6.37
N THR A 114 -18.72 31.64 -6.80
CA THR A 114 -18.11 30.39 -6.32
C THR A 114 -16.59 30.35 -6.46
N ASP A 115 -16.03 30.71 -7.62
CA ASP A 115 -14.58 30.62 -7.85
C ASP A 115 -13.77 31.62 -7.00
N LYS A 116 -14.34 32.81 -6.75
CA LYS A 116 -13.73 33.81 -5.86
C LYS A 116 -13.80 33.35 -4.41
N ALA A 117 -14.93 32.78 -3.99
CA ALA A 117 -15.09 32.21 -2.67
C ALA A 117 -14.06 31.10 -2.41
N LEU A 118 -13.89 30.18 -3.37
CA LEU A 118 -12.91 29.10 -3.29
C LEU A 118 -11.48 29.62 -3.08
N LYS A 119 -11.02 30.59 -3.88
CA LYS A 119 -9.69 31.19 -3.72
C LYS A 119 -9.50 31.87 -2.37
N LEU A 120 -10.54 32.52 -1.85
CA LEU A 120 -10.51 33.15 -0.53
C LEU A 120 -10.49 32.12 0.60
N PHE A 121 -11.22 31.02 0.48
CA PHE A 121 -11.13 29.90 1.43
C PHE A 121 -9.75 29.27 1.43
N GLN A 122 -9.18 29.00 0.25
CA GLN A 122 -7.81 28.47 0.11
C GLN A 122 -6.78 29.42 0.73
N HIS A 123 -6.96 30.73 0.53
CA HIS A 123 -6.08 31.74 1.13
C HIS A 123 -6.21 31.79 2.65
N ALA A 124 -7.44 31.79 3.18
CA ALA A 124 -7.69 31.74 4.63
C ALA A 124 -7.08 30.49 5.27
N PHE A 125 -7.23 29.32 4.63
CA PHE A 125 -6.62 28.07 5.07
C PHE A 125 -5.08 28.11 5.00
N ALA A 126 -4.50 28.70 3.96
CA ALA A 126 -3.05 28.84 3.86
C ALA A 126 -2.45 29.76 4.94
N LEU A 127 -3.21 30.78 5.38
CA LEU A 127 -2.80 31.69 6.45
C LEU A 127 -2.91 31.04 7.83
N SER A 128 -4.00 30.31 8.10
CA SER A 128 -4.24 29.64 9.38
C SER A 128 -4.81 28.23 9.20
N PRO A 129 -3.96 27.21 8.91
CA PRO A 129 -4.40 25.87 8.50
C PRO A 129 -5.02 25.04 9.62
N LYS A 130 -4.86 25.47 10.87
CA LYS A 130 -5.40 24.77 12.05
C LYS A 130 -6.67 25.42 12.61
N HIS A 131 -7.12 26.56 12.06
CA HIS A 131 -8.25 27.30 12.61
C HIS A 131 -9.58 26.58 12.36
N ALA A 132 -10.31 26.26 13.44
CA ALA A 132 -11.52 25.44 13.35
C ALA A 132 -12.63 26.03 12.47
N ASP A 133 -12.97 27.32 12.65
CA ASP A 133 -14.04 27.96 11.86
C ASP A 133 -13.72 27.99 10.36
N ILE A 134 -12.46 28.25 9.99
CA ILE A 134 -12.00 28.25 8.60
C ILE A 134 -12.17 26.86 8.00
N LEU A 135 -11.72 25.83 8.72
CA LEU A 135 -11.85 24.43 8.30
C LEU A 135 -13.31 24.00 8.15
N ASN A 136 -14.16 24.33 9.13
CA ASN A 136 -15.58 23.97 9.11
C ASN A 136 -16.31 24.67 7.95
N HIS A 137 -16.21 25.99 7.83
CA HIS A 137 -16.90 26.71 6.75
C HIS A 137 -16.35 26.40 5.36
N PHE A 138 -15.06 26.10 5.26
CA PHE A 138 -14.51 25.63 4.00
C PHE A 138 -15.04 24.24 3.65
N GLY A 139 -15.15 23.33 4.62
CA GLY A 139 -15.81 22.04 4.44
C GLY A 139 -17.25 22.18 3.97
N GLU A 140 -18.04 23.06 4.59
CA GLU A 140 -19.43 23.33 4.18
C GLU A 140 -19.51 23.89 2.75
N PHE A 141 -18.57 24.75 2.38
CA PHE A 141 -18.49 25.26 1.01
C PHE A 141 -18.19 24.15 -0.01
N LEU A 142 -17.22 23.27 0.29
CA LEU A 142 -16.88 22.15 -0.59
C LEU A 142 -18.05 21.17 -0.74
N GLU A 143 -18.76 20.91 0.35
CA GLU A 143 -19.92 20.04 0.32
C GLU A 143 -21.09 20.64 -0.47
N ASP A 144 -21.52 21.85 -0.11
CA ASP A 144 -22.71 22.48 -0.70
C ASP A 144 -22.51 22.84 -2.18
N THR A 145 -21.32 23.35 -2.50
CA THR A 145 -21.08 24.04 -3.77
C THR A 145 -20.29 23.16 -4.74
N LYS A 146 -19.25 22.48 -4.27
CA LYS A 146 -18.38 21.64 -5.09
C LYS A 146 -18.81 20.17 -5.09
N LYS A 147 -19.73 19.77 -4.21
CA LYS A 147 -20.15 18.38 -3.99
C LYS A 147 -18.99 17.43 -3.66
N ASP A 148 -17.91 17.98 -3.07
CA ASP A 148 -16.73 17.22 -2.66
C ASP A 148 -16.86 16.84 -1.17
N VAL A 149 -17.67 15.82 -0.91
CA VAL A 149 -17.96 15.33 0.44
C VAL A 149 -16.70 14.74 1.10
N VAL A 150 -15.78 14.19 0.30
CA VAL A 150 -14.55 13.56 0.80
C VAL A 150 -13.60 14.61 1.37
N LYS A 151 -13.36 15.72 0.66
CA LYS A 151 -12.55 16.82 1.19
C LYS A 151 -13.26 17.55 2.33
N ALA A 152 -14.58 17.69 2.28
CA ALA A 152 -15.34 18.26 3.39
C ALA A 152 -15.14 17.47 4.69
N ASP A 153 -15.31 16.14 4.66
CA ASP A 153 -15.07 15.26 5.81
C ASP A 153 -13.62 15.32 6.33
N GLN A 154 -12.64 15.47 5.43
CA GLN A 154 -11.24 15.68 5.80
C GLN A 154 -11.06 16.97 6.59
N LEU A 155 -11.64 18.08 6.12
CA LEU A 155 -11.56 19.37 6.81
C LEU A 155 -12.27 19.33 8.18
N TYR A 156 -13.44 18.68 8.29
CA TYR A 156 -14.11 18.49 9.57
C TYR A 156 -13.28 17.62 10.54
N THR A 157 -12.65 16.57 10.02
CA THR A 157 -11.77 15.71 10.82
C THR A 157 -10.53 16.48 11.29
N LEU A 158 -9.94 17.31 10.44
CA LEU A 158 -8.82 18.18 10.80
C LEU A 158 -9.24 19.23 11.85
N ALA A 159 -10.43 19.82 11.71
CA ALA A 159 -10.98 20.77 12.69
C ALA A 159 -11.09 20.11 14.07
N LEU A 160 -11.67 18.92 14.16
CA LEU A 160 -11.86 18.20 15.42
C LEU A 160 -10.57 17.63 16.01
N SER A 161 -9.55 17.38 15.18
CA SER A 161 -8.22 16.96 15.66
C SER A 161 -7.51 18.10 16.40
N ASN A 162 -7.75 19.35 15.98
CA ASN A 162 -7.20 20.53 16.66
C ASN A 162 -8.13 21.07 17.76
N PHE A 163 -9.46 20.98 17.56
CA PHE A 163 -10.49 21.50 18.45
C PHE A 163 -11.64 20.49 18.64
N PRO A 164 -11.48 19.51 19.57
CA PRO A 164 -12.42 18.41 19.74
C PRO A 164 -13.85 18.83 20.11
N ASP A 165 -14.00 19.96 20.80
CA ASP A 165 -15.29 20.47 21.31
C ASP A 165 -16.05 21.34 20.30
N HIS A 166 -15.55 21.47 19.05
CA HIS A 166 -16.20 22.29 18.04
C HIS A 166 -17.52 21.67 17.55
N THR A 167 -18.65 22.25 17.93
CA THR A 167 -20.00 21.68 17.73
C THR A 167 -20.35 21.47 16.26
N ASP A 168 -20.13 22.46 15.41
CA ASP A 168 -20.61 22.39 14.02
C ASP A 168 -19.81 21.36 13.21
N ALA A 169 -18.49 21.36 13.36
CA ALA A 169 -17.60 20.34 12.80
C ALA A 169 -17.97 18.92 13.28
N LEU A 170 -18.38 18.74 14.54
CA LEU A 170 -18.82 17.44 15.07
C LEU A 170 -20.09 16.95 14.36
N VAL A 171 -21.11 17.82 14.24
CA VAL A 171 -22.37 17.49 13.57
C VAL A 171 -22.13 17.20 12.09
N ASN A 172 -21.34 18.04 11.41
CA ASN A 172 -21.01 17.88 10.00
C ASN A 172 -20.23 16.58 9.74
N ARG A 173 -19.24 16.25 10.59
CA ARG A 173 -18.48 15.00 10.49
C ARG A 173 -19.35 13.77 10.75
N GLN A 174 -20.24 13.81 11.76
CA GLN A 174 -21.11 12.68 12.06
C GLN A 174 -21.99 12.30 10.86
N ARG A 175 -22.44 13.29 10.10
CA ARG A 175 -23.21 13.10 8.88
C ARG A 175 -22.36 12.60 7.71
N THR A 176 -21.23 13.25 7.45
CA THR A 176 -20.36 12.95 6.30
C THR A 176 -19.58 11.65 6.44
N ALA A 177 -19.24 11.21 7.66
CA ALA A 177 -18.44 10.01 7.90
C ALA A 177 -19.04 8.75 7.25
N SER A 178 -20.35 8.52 7.43
CA SER A 178 -21.03 7.34 6.84
C SER A 178 -21.08 7.38 5.32
N ILE A 179 -21.22 8.57 4.73
CA ILE A 179 -21.25 8.78 3.29
C ILE A 179 -19.88 8.47 2.70
N VAL A 180 -18.82 9.06 3.29
CA VAL A 180 -17.44 8.86 2.86
C VAL A 180 -16.99 7.41 3.03
N GLU A 181 -17.39 6.75 4.11
CA GLU A 181 -17.10 5.32 4.28
C GLU A 181 -17.72 4.46 3.17
N ASN A 182 -18.97 4.74 2.80
CA ASN A 182 -19.63 4.03 1.69
C ASN A 182 -18.95 4.33 0.34
N MET A 183 -18.50 5.56 0.12
CA MET A 183 -17.74 5.93 -1.07
C MET A 183 -16.40 5.18 -1.14
N ASP A 184 -15.66 5.10 -0.04
CA ASP A 184 -14.39 4.38 0.05
C ASP A 184 -14.58 2.88 -0.19
N ARG A 185 -15.64 2.30 0.39
CA ARG A 185 -16.03 0.90 0.19
C ARG A 185 -16.33 0.61 -1.27
N GLU A 186 -17.11 1.47 -1.92
CA GLU A 186 -17.45 1.31 -3.33
C GLU A 186 -16.23 1.45 -4.25
N MET A 187 -15.31 2.37 -3.95
CA MET A 187 -14.03 2.49 -4.67
C MET A 187 -13.21 1.19 -4.58
N LEU A 188 -13.09 0.62 -3.38
CA LEU A 188 -12.36 -0.65 -3.19
C LEU A 188 -13.04 -1.82 -3.89
N ARG A 189 -14.38 -1.88 -3.86
CA ARG A 189 -15.17 -2.90 -4.57
C ARG A 189 -14.90 -2.88 -6.09
N LYS A 190 -14.86 -1.70 -6.71
CA LYS A 190 -14.52 -1.54 -8.13
C LYS A 190 -13.08 -1.99 -8.46
N ILE A 191 -12.16 -1.78 -7.53
CA ILE A 191 -10.77 -2.22 -7.66
C ILE A 191 -10.68 -3.76 -7.62
N ASP A 192 -11.46 -4.40 -6.75
CA ASP A 192 -11.56 -5.86 -6.70
C ASP A 192 -12.13 -6.44 -8.01
N GLU A 193 -13.19 -5.86 -8.57
CA GLU A 193 -13.73 -6.29 -9.87
C GLU A 193 -12.68 -6.24 -10.98
N LYS A 194 -11.86 -5.19 -11.01
CA LYS A 194 -10.77 -5.04 -11.99
C LYS A 194 -9.63 -6.04 -11.76
N ARG A 195 -9.29 -6.32 -10.50
CA ARG A 195 -8.32 -7.36 -10.15
C ARG A 195 -8.82 -8.72 -10.65
N ASP A 196 -10.06 -9.08 -10.36
CA ASP A 196 -10.62 -10.38 -10.72
C ASP A 196 -10.71 -10.53 -12.25
N ALA A 197 -11.06 -9.45 -12.96
CA ALA A 197 -10.98 -9.40 -14.42
C ALA A 197 -9.56 -9.66 -14.93
N LEU A 198 -8.53 -9.04 -14.33
CA LEU A 198 -7.13 -9.27 -14.72
C LEU A 198 -6.68 -10.70 -14.43
N LEU A 199 -7.09 -11.27 -13.29
CA LEU A 199 -6.77 -12.66 -12.91
C LEU A 199 -7.42 -13.70 -13.83
N SER A 200 -8.54 -13.35 -14.47
CA SER A 200 -9.19 -14.23 -15.45
C SER A 200 -8.39 -14.39 -16.74
N ILE A 201 -7.43 -13.51 -17.01
CA ILE A 201 -6.60 -13.54 -18.22
C ILE A 201 -5.52 -14.62 -18.06
N PRO A 202 -5.39 -15.56 -19.01
CA PRO A 202 -4.37 -16.61 -18.94
C PRO A 202 -2.95 -16.07 -18.80
N GLU A 203 -2.14 -16.65 -17.91
CA GLU A 203 -0.76 -16.19 -17.67
C GLU A 203 0.15 -16.27 -18.90
N ASN A 204 -0.17 -17.17 -19.84
CA ASN A 204 0.56 -17.33 -21.10
C ASN A 204 0.14 -16.34 -22.19
N ASN A 205 -0.79 -15.41 -21.89
CA ASN A 205 -1.16 -14.34 -22.82
C ASN A 205 0.07 -13.44 -23.11
N SER A 206 0.41 -13.32 -24.39
CA SER A 206 1.62 -12.58 -24.82
C SER A 206 1.55 -11.09 -24.51
N ALA A 207 0.36 -10.48 -24.58
CA ALA A 207 0.14 -9.07 -24.24
C ALA A 207 0.29 -8.84 -22.74
N LEU A 208 -0.24 -9.75 -21.90
CA LEU A 208 -0.07 -9.70 -20.45
C LEU A 208 1.41 -9.83 -20.06
N MET A 209 2.15 -10.77 -20.66
CA MET A 209 3.58 -10.95 -20.42
C MET A 209 4.39 -9.71 -20.80
N ARG A 210 4.05 -9.07 -21.93
CA ARG A 210 4.65 -7.80 -22.35
C ARG A 210 4.33 -6.68 -21.38
N ALA A 211 3.09 -6.56 -20.93
CA ALA A 211 2.67 -5.55 -19.96
C ALA A 211 3.39 -5.73 -18.61
N LYS A 212 3.51 -6.97 -18.11
CA LYS A 212 4.29 -7.28 -16.89
C LYS A 212 5.76 -6.87 -17.03
N LYS A 213 6.39 -7.15 -18.18
CA LYS A 213 7.79 -6.75 -18.44
C LYS A 213 7.94 -5.22 -18.48
N GLU A 214 7.02 -4.50 -19.12
CA GLU A 214 7.05 -3.04 -19.17
C GLU A 214 6.84 -2.42 -17.77
N ALA A 215 5.84 -2.90 -17.04
CA ALA A 215 5.53 -2.44 -15.70
C ALA A 215 6.70 -2.64 -14.72
N TYR A 216 7.50 -3.70 -14.91
CA TYR A 216 8.73 -3.92 -14.13
C TYR A 216 9.71 -2.74 -14.27
N PHE A 217 10.00 -2.31 -15.50
CA PHE A 217 10.89 -1.18 -15.75
C PHE A 217 10.30 0.14 -15.25
N GLN A 218 9.00 0.35 -15.46
CA GLN A 218 8.28 1.54 -15.00
C GLN A 218 8.31 1.65 -13.47
N HIS A 219 8.10 0.53 -12.77
CA HIS A 219 8.14 0.50 -11.31
C HIS A 219 9.51 0.94 -10.79
N ILE A 220 10.59 0.37 -11.35
CA ILE A 220 11.96 0.73 -10.97
C ILE A 220 12.23 2.20 -11.24
N TYR A 221 11.94 2.68 -12.46
CA TYR A 221 12.14 4.07 -12.86
C TYR A 221 11.40 5.05 -11.94
N HIS A 222 10.13 4.79 -11.65
CA HIS A 222 9.33 5.71 -10.84
C HIS A 222 9.73 5.70 -9.37
N THR A 223 10.02 4.55 -8.78
CA THR A 223 10.34 4.49 -7.34
C THR A 223 11.70 5.10 -7.03
N VAL A 224 12.73 4.98 -7.90
CA VAL A 224 13.99 5.71 -7.73
C VAL A 224 13.84 7.19 -8.09
N GLY A 225 12.99 7.50 -9.08
CA GLY A 225 12.71 8.88 -9.47
C GLY A 225 11.99 9.70 -8.40
N ILE A 226 11.17 9.07 -7.55
CA ILE A 226 10.56 9.73 -6.37
C ILE A 226 11.64 10.19 -5.38
N GLU A 227 12.72 9.42 -5.22
CA GLU A 227 13.84 9.75 -4.31
C GLU A 227 14.83 10.75 -4.94
N GLY A 228 14.63 11.13 -6.21
CA GLY A 228 15.44 12.16 -6.89
C GLY A 228 16.40 11.65 -7.96
N ASN A 229 16.40 10.35 -8.25
CA ASN A 229 17.20 9.78 -9.33
C ASN A 229 16.81 10.41 -10.69
N THR A 230 17.81 10.85 -11.46
CA THR A 230 17.65 11.65 -12.67
C THR A 230 17.71 10.83 -13.96
N MET A 231 17.81 9.50 -13.86
CA MET A 231 17.80 8.60 -15.02
C MET A 231 16.47 8.68 -15.77
N SER A 232 16.52 8.63 -17.10
CA SER A 232 15.32 8.46 -17.93
C SER A 232 14.88 6.99 -17.92
N LEU A 233 13.61 6.74 -18.24
CA LEU A 233 13.09 5.37 -18.34
C LEU A 233 13.89 4.52 -19.34
N GLN A 234 14.33 5.09 -20.47
CA GLN A 234 15.14 4.39 -21.46
C GLN A 234 16.53 4.04 -20.91
N GLN A 235 17.14 4.95 -20.14
CA GLN A 235 18.42 4.70 -19.47
C GLN A 235 18.26 3.60 -18.41
N THR A 236 17.23 3.67 -17.56
CA THR A 236 16.90 2.63 -16.58
C THR A 236 16.73 1.27 -17.26
N ARG A 237 15.98 1.19 -18.36
CA ARG A 237 15.81 -0.04 -19.13
C ARG A 237 17.14 -0.58 -19.65
N SER A 238 17.93 0.27 -20.28
CA SER A 238 19.24 -0.11 -20.82
C SER A 238 20.15 -0.71 -19.75
N ILE A 239 20.20 -0.10 -18.57
CA ILE A 239 20.99 -0.60 -17.43
C ILE A 239 20.52 -2.01 -17.02
N LEU A 240 19.21 -2.22 -16.92
CA LEU A 240 18.65 -3.49 -16.45
C LEU A 240 18.79 -4.63 -17.45
N GLU A 241 18.71 -4.33 -18.75
CA GLU A 241 18.81 -5.32 -19.83
C GLU A 241 20.27 -5.62 -20.20
N THR A 242 21.11 -4.60 -20.34
CA THR A 242 22.49 -4.76 -20.86
C THR A 242 23.55 -4.80 -19.76
N ARG A 243 23.26 -4.28 -18.56
CA ARG A 243 24.23 -4.04 -17.48
C ARG A 243 25.37 -3.10 -17.86
N ILE A 244 25.19 -2.29 -18.91
CA ILE A 244 26.15 -1.29 -19.35
C ILE A 244 25.84 0.05 -18.67
N ALA A 245 26.88 0.73 -18.19
CA ALA A 245 26.77 2.05 -17.59
C ALA A 245 26.44 3.14 -18.62
N VAL A 246 25.65 4.12 -18.20
CA VAL A 246 25.28 5.31 -18.96
C VAL A 246 26.26 6.42 -18.65
N ALA A 247 26.94 6.92 -19.69
CA ALA A 247 27.91 8.00 -19.55
C ALA A 247 27.27 9.30 -19.04
N GLY A 248 27.99 10.04 -18.18
CA GLY A 248 27.56 11.33 -17.64
C GLY A 248 26.51 11.27 -16.52
N LYS A 249 26.28 10.09 -15.94
CA LYS A 249 25.36 9.89 -14.80
C LYS A 249 26.10 9.35 -13.59
N SER A 250 25.56 9.58 -12.39
CA SER A 250 26.20 9.15 -11.14
C SER A 250 26.23 7.63 -11.05
N ILE A 251 27.31 7.07 -10.49
CA ILE A 251 27.41 5.64 -10.20
C ILE A 251 26.35 5.24 -9.17
N ASP A 252 26.07 6.10 -8.19
CA ASP A 252 25.04 5.84 -7.18
C ASP A 252 23.67 5.68 -7.84
N GLU A 253 23.31 6.53 -8.80
CA GLU A 253 22.04 6.41 -9.54
C GLU A 253 21.91 5.08 -10.29
N HIS A 254 23.01 4.52 -10.79
CA HIS A 254 23.02 3.18 -11.39
C HIS A 254 22.82 2.10 -10.33
N ASN A 255 23.55 2.23 -9.21
CA ASN A 255 23.52 1.29 -8.11
C ASN A 255 22.16 1.23 -7.43
N GLU A 256 21.42 2.34 -7.35
CA GLU A 256 20.04 2.37 -6.87
C GLU A 256 19.09 1.54 -7.76
N ILE A 257 19.23 1.69 -9.09
CA ILE A 257 18.44 0.93 -10.07
C ILE A 257 18.75 -0.57 -9.94
N LEU A 258 20.03 -0.92 -9.83
CA LEU A 258 20.49 -2.31 -9.70
C LEU A 258 20.08 -2.93 -8.35
N GLY A 259 20.15 -2.16 -7.26
CA GLY A 259 19.74 -2.60 -5.94
C GLY A 259 18.24 -2.91 -5.87
N LEU A 260 17.43 -2.06 -6.48
CA LEU A 260 16.00 -2.30 -6.56
C LEU A 260 15.63 -3.49 -7.46
N ASP A 261 16.31 -3.67 -8.60
CA ASP A 261 16.19 -4.87 -9.44
C ASP A 261 16.51 -6.15 -8.66
N ALA A 262 17.59 -6.13 -7.87
CA ALA A 262 17.95 -7.25 -7.01
C ALA A 262 16.87 -7.52 -5.94
N ALA A 263 16.33 -6.48 -5.32
CA ALA A 263 15.29 -6.59 -4.30
C ALA A 263 13.98 -7.16 -4.88
N MET A 264 13.52 -6.68 -6.04
CA MET A 264 12.33 -7.20 -6.71
C MET A 264 12.48 -8.66 -7.13
N LYS A 265 13.65 -9.05 -7.65
CA LYS A 265 13.94 -10.46 -7.97
C LYS A 265 13.88 -11.36 -6.73
N TYR A 266 14.40 -10.89 -5.60
CA TYR A 266 14.31 -11.61 -4.33
C TYR A 266 12.86 -11.77 -3.86
N ILE A 267 12.06 -10.70 -3.91
CA ILE A 267 10.64 -10.74 -3.57
C ILE A 267 9.90 -11.77 -4.43
N ASN A 268 10.06 -11.72 -5.75
CA ASN A 268 9.36 -12.59 -6.69
C ASN A 268 9.77 -14.07 -6.55
N SER A 269 11.05 -14.33 -6.26
CA SER A 269 11.57 -15.71 -6.18
C SER A 269 11.41 -16.35 -4.80
N THR A 270 11.46 -15.56 -3.73
CA THR A 270 11.59 -16.09 -2.35
C THR A 270 10.38 -15.79 -1.48
N LEU A 271 9.79 -14.59 -1.58
CA LEU A 271 8.76 -14.14 -0.63
C LEU A 271 7.34 -14.30 -1.16
N LEU A 272 7.12 -14.08 -2.46
CA LEU A 272 5.79 -13.99 -3.05
C LEU A 272 4.92 -15.24 -2.81
N TYR A 273 5.49 -16.44 -2.96
CA TYR A 273 4.77 -17.71 -2.82
C TYR A 273 4.94 -18.37 -1.45
N ARG A 274 5.57 -17.68 -0.51
CA ARG A 274 5.83 -18.23 0.82
C ARG A 274 4.60 -18.09 1.71
N LEU A 275 4.02 -19.21 2.13
CA LEU A 275 2.85 -19.29 3.02
C LEU A 275 3.16 -18.96 4.51
N ARG A 276 4.25 -18.25 4.80
CA ARG A 276 4.69 -17.94 6.16
C ARG A 276 4.64 -16.43 6.40
N ASP A 277 4.43 -16.09 7.66
CA ASP A 277 4.49 -14.74 8.21
C ASP A 277 5.70 -13.96 7.71
N ILE A 278 5.51 -12.65 7.54
CA ILE A 278 6.61 -11.74 7.23
C ILE A 278 7.42 -11.54 8.50
N THR A 279 8.71 -11.79 8.41
CA THR A 279 9.64 -11.70 9.53
C THR A 279 10.50 -10.44 9.45
N MET A 280 11.14 -10.08 10.57
CA MET A 280 12.14 -9.01 10.58
C MET A 280 13.23 -9.25 9.53
N GLY A 281 13.71 -10.49 9.43
CA GLY A 281 14.74 -10.88 8.47
C GLY A 281 14.33 -10.59 7.03
N ASP A 282 13.06 -10.75 6.67
CA ASP A 282 12.59 -10.46 5.32
C ASP A 282 12.68 -8.96 4.98
N ILE A 283 12.30 -8.08 5.92
CA ILE A 283 12.41 -6.62 5.75
C ILE A 283 13.87 -6.20 5.64
N LEU A 284 14.74 -6.72 6.51
CA LEU A 284 16.18 -6.43 6.48
C LEU A 284 16.82 -6.93 5.18
N GLU A 285 16.41 -8.09 4.67
CA GLU A 285 16.95 -8.71 3.46
C GLU A 285 16.47 -8.01 2.18
N ILE A 286 15.25 -7.44 2.18
CA ILE A 286 14.80 -6.49 1.16
C ILE A 286 15.67 -5.23 1.21
N HIS A 287 15.79 -4.59 2.38
CA HIS A 287 16.56 -3.36 2.54
C HIS A 287 18.04 -3.53 2.14
N LYS A 288 18.65 -4.66 2.53
CA LYS A 288 20.01 -5.03 2.15
C LYS A 288 20.23 -5.05 0.64
N ARG A 289 19.25 -5.51 -0.14
CA ARG A 289 19.33 -5.48 -1.61
C ARG A 289 19.13 -4.08 -2.17
N VAL A 290 18.15 -3.34 -1.63
CA VAL A 290 17.85 -1.96 -2.03
C VAL A 290 19.09 -1.09 -1.90
N LEU A 291 19.77 -1.14 -0.74
CA LEU A 291 20.90 -0.27 -0.45
C LEU A 291 22.26 -0.91 -0.76
N GLY A 292 22.36 -2.22 -0.90
CA GLY A 292 23.64 -2.95 -0.91
C GLY A 292 24.61 -2.59 -2.04
N HIS A 293 24.14 -1.99 -3.14
CA HIS A 293 25.02 -1.48 -4.19
C HIS A 293 25.47 -0.03 -3.95
N VAL A 294 24.74 0.74 -3.14
CA VAL A 294 25.00 2.15 -2.82
C VAL A 294 25.79 2.25 -1.52
N ASP A 295 25.26 1.66 -0.45
CA ASP A 295 25.87 1.57 0.86
C ASP A 295 25.77 0.14 1.41
N PRO A 296 26.78 -0.72 1.14
CA PRO A 296 26.81 -2.09 1.64
C PRO A 296 27.02 -2.20 3.15
N VAL A 297 27.45 -1.12 3.83
CA VAL A 297 27.70 -1.12 5.28
C VAL A 297 26.37 -0.96 6.02
N GLU A 298 25.56 0.00 5.61
CA GLU A 298 24.25 0.27 6.23
C GLU A 298 23.13 -0.63 5.68
N GLY A 299 23.34 -1.26 4.51
CA GLY A 299 22.38 -2.17 3.89
C GLY A 299 21.97 -3.32 4.82
N GLY A 300 20.68 -3.36 5.17
CA GLY A 300 20.10 -4.37 6.05
C GLY A 300 20.32 -4.16 7.54
N HIS A 301 20.82 -2.99 7.97
CA HIS A 301 21.01 -2.64 9.37
C HIS A 301 20.14 -1.45 9.79
N PHE A 302 19.64 -1.46 11.02
CA PHE A 302 18.94 -0.30 11.56
C PHE A 302 19.88 0.87 11.80
N ARG A 303 19.34 2.08 11.63
CA ARG A 303 20.09 3.31 11.90
C ARG A 303 20.46 3.41 13.39
N ARG A 304 21.60 4.02 13.64
CA ARG A 304 22.15 4.23 15.00
C ARG A 304 22.05 5.69 15.44
N THR A 305 21.65 6.57 14.54
CA THR A 305 21.57 8.01 14.74
C THR A 305 20.16 8.53 14.48
N GLN A 306 19.84 9.67 15.08
CA GLN A 306 18.59 10.35 14.80
C GLN A 306 18.66 11.04 13.44
N VAL A 307 17.53 11.09 12.72
CA VAL A 307 17.40 11.71 11.41
C VAL A 307 16.21 12.66 11.37
N TYR A 308 16.16 13.53 10.37
CA TYR A 308 15.07 14.45 10.13
C TYR A 308 14.59 14.30 8.68
N VAL A 309 13.28 14.04 8.49
CA VAL A 309 12.73 13.67 7.19
C VAL A 309 11.61 14.64 6.82
N GLY A 310 11.98 15.71 6.12
CA GLY A 310 11.04 16.74 5.67
C GLY A 310 10.46 17.55 6.83
N GLY A 311 9.29 17.15 7.35
CA GLY A 311 8.63 17.73 8.53
C GLY A 311 8.46 16.74 9.69
N HIS A 312 8.96 15.51 9.54
CA HIS A 312 8.79 14.42 10.49
C HIS A 312 10.08 14.12 11.24
N ILE A 313 9.99 13.98 12.56
CA ILE A 313 11.04 13.46 13.42
C ILE A 313 10.65 12.02 13.77
N PRO A 314 11.29 11.01 13.18
CA PRO A 314 10.98 9.63 13.50
C PRO A 314 11.45 9.24 14.92
N PRO A 315 10.95 8.11 15.45
CA PRO A 315 11.33 7.59 16.77
C PRO A 315 12.86 7.48 16.98
N GLY A 316 13.34 7.51 18.21
CA GLY A 316 14.78 7.40 18.47
C GLY A 316 15.35 6.03 18.07
N PRO A 317 16.65 5.90 17.75
CA PRO A 317 17.27 4.62 17.40
C PRO A 317 17.06 3.50 18.42
N SER A 318 16.98 3.84 19.71
CA SER A 318 16.72 2.90 20.81
C SER A 318 15.32 2.27 20.75
N GLU A 319 14.36 2.92 20.11
CA GLU A 319 12.95 2.49 20.04
C GLU A 319 12.66 1.63 18.80
N ILE A 320 13.51 1.70 17.77
CA ILE A 320 13.31 1.05 16.46
C ILE A 320 13.04 -0.44 16.62
N GLN A 321 13.83 -1.15 17.43
CA GLN A 321 13.69 -2.59 17.61
C GLN A 321 12.30 -2.97 18.13
N GLN A 322 11.81 -2.25 19.14
CA GLN A 322 10.50 -2.48 19.73
C GLN A 322 9.39 -2.14 18.75
N LEU A 323 9.48 -0.98 18.09
CA LEU A 323 8.47 -0.53 17.13
C LEU A 323 8.38 -1.44 15.91
N MET A 324 9.51 -1.94 15.40
CA MET A 324 9.53 -2.91 14.31
C MET A 324 8.95 -4.26 14.73
N THR A 325 9.12 -4.67 15.99
CA THR A 325 8.46 -5.87 16.54
C THR A 325 6.95 -5.68 16.57
N GLN A 326 6.47 -4.56 17.14
CA GLN A 326 5.04 -4.22 17.16
C GLN A 326 4.44 -4.09 15.76
N PHE A 327 5.21 -3.55 14.81
CA PHE A 327 4.83 -3.48 13.41
C PHE A 327 4.61 -4.87 12.81
N LEU A 328 5.53 -5.81 13.04
CA LEU A 328 5.42 -7.19 12.57
C LEU A 328 4.28 -7.95 13.25
N ASP A 329 4.07 -7.74 14.55
CA ASP A 329 2.94 -8.32 15.27
C ASP A 329 1.62 -7.87 14.66
N TRP A 330 1.48 -6.57 14.36
CA TRP A 330 0.33 -6.04 13.64
C TRP A 330 0.24 -6.62 12.21
N LEU A 331 1.36 -6.66 11.47
CA LEU A 331 1.40 -7.12 10.08
C LEU A 331 0.91 -8.57 9.94
N ASN A 332 1.24 -9.42 10.92
CA ASN A 332 0.85 -10.83 10.94
C ASN A 332 -0.42 -11.10 11.77
N SER A 333 -1.11 -10.06 12.28
CA SER A 333 -2.33 -10.22 13.07
C SER A 333 -3.56 -10.55 12.20
N GLU A 334 -4.52 -11.28 12.77
CA GLU A 334 -5.81 -11.55 12.13
C GLU A 334 -6.56 -10.25 11.79
N ASP A 335 -6.46 -9.23 12.65
CA ASP A 335 -7.07 -7.93 12.44
C ASP A 335 -6.55 -7.23 11.17
N ALA A 336 -5.25 -7.34 10.89
CA ALA A 336 -4.66 -6.80 9.68
C ALA A 336 -5.06 -7.61 8.44
N MET A 337 -5.15 -8.94 8.56
CA MET A 337 -5.59 -9.82 7.48
C MET A 337 -7.07 -9.64 7.11
N ASP A 338 -7.90 -9.17 8.04
CA ASP A 338 -9.30 -8.84 7.79
C ASP A 338 -9.49 -7.49 7.04
N LEU A 339 -8.45 -6.67 6.94
CA LEU A 339 -8.53 -5.43 6.17
C LEU A 339 -8.54 -5.74 4.67
N HIS A 340 -9.20 -4.88 3.89
CA HIS A 340 -9.09 -4.92 2.44
C HIS A 340 -7.60 -4.84 2.00
N PRO A 341 -7.11 -5.67 1.06
CA PRO A 341 -5.68 -5.76 0.75
C PRO A 341 -5.01 -4.44 0.39
N VAL A 342 -5.69 -3.57 -0.34
CA VAL A 342 -5.21 -2.20 -0.67
C VAL A 342 -5.03 -1.35 0.58
N ARG A 343 -5.99 -1.39 1.52
CA ARG A 343 -5.90 -0.67 2.79
C ARG A 343 -4.79 -1.25 3.66
N TYR A 344 -4.72 -2.56 3.76
CA TYR A 344 -3.67 -3.28 4.48
C TYR A 344 -2.26 -2.89 4.00
N ALA A 345 -2.03 -2.95 2.69
CA ALA A 345 -0.75 -2.60 2.08
C ALA A 345 -0.40 -1.11 2.26
N ALA A 346 -1.37 -0.21 2.11
CA ALA A 346 -1.17 1.23 2.34
C ALA A 346 -0.81 1.53 3.81
N LEU A 347 -1.46 0.87 4.77
CA LEU A 347 -1.14 1.04 6.19
C LEU A 347 0.24 0.44 6.54
N ALA A 348 0.59 -0.72 5.97
CA ALA A 348 1.90 -1.33 6.15
C ALA A 348 3.02 -0.41 5.62
N HIS A 349 2.80 0.16 4.44
CA HIS A 349 3.68 1.17 3.86
C HIS A 349 3.84 2.37 4.82
N TYR A 350 2.74 3.00 5.23
CA TYR A 350 2.77 4.17 6.10
C TYR A 350 3.50 3.90 7.41
N LYS A 351 3.17 2.79 8.09
CA LYS A 351 3.79 2.41 9.37
C LYS A 351 5.31 2.25 9.26
N LEU A 352 5.79 1.61 8.20
CA LEU A 352 7.24 1.43 8.00
C LEU A 352 7.95 2.77 7.71
N VAL A 353 7.36 3.63 6.87
CA VAL A 353 7.90 4.98 6.59
C VAL A 353 7.92 5.84 7.85
N TYR A 354 6.89 5.73 8.70
CA TYR A 354 6.77 6.48 9.95
C TYR A 354 7.85 6.09 10.97
N ILE A 355 8.07 4.78 11.17
CA ILE A 355 9.14 4.26 12.06
C ILE A 355 10.52 4.68 11.54
N HIS A 356 10.69 4.71 10.21
CA HIS A 356 11.92 5.11 9.53
C HIS A 356 13.17 4.36 10.07
N PRO A 357 13.20 3.02 10.00
CA PRO A 357 14.20 2.21 10.72
C PRO A 357 15.61 2.28 10.14
N PHE A 358 15.80 2.74 8.90
CA PHE A 358 17.08 2.75 8.18
C PHE A 358 17.63 4.16 7.99
N VAL A 359 18.94 4.28 7.69
CA VAL A 359 19.59 5.58 7.41
C VAL A 359 19.10 6.17 6.09
N ASP A 360 18.94 5.31 5.07
CA ASP A 360 18.35 5.62 3.77
C ASP A 360 17.57 4.37 3.29
N GLY A 361 16.83 4.45 2.18
CA GLY A 361 16.14 3.31 1.58
C GLY A 361 14.76 3.01 2.18
N ASN A 362 14.30 3.80 3.16
CA ASN A 362 13.00 3.61 3.83
C ASN A 362 11.82 3.69 2.86
N GLY A 363 11.77 4.72 2.01
CA GLY A 363 10.71 4.89 1.01
C GLY A 363 10.66 3.74 0.00
N ARG A 364 11.82 3.39 -0.56
CA ARG A 364 11.98 2.28 -1.52
C ARG A 364 11.57 0.94 -0.91
N THR A 365 12.03 0.64 0.31
CA THR A 365 11.70 -0.59 1.03
C THR A 365 10.21 -0.66 1.38
N SER A 366 9.60 0.45 1.79
CA SER A 366 8.17 0.51 2.11
C SER A 366 7.28 0.30 0.89
N ARG A 367 7.65 0.85 -0.27
CA ARG A 367 6.94 0.61 -1.55
C ARG A 367 7.10 -0.83 -2.03
N LEU A 368 8.26 -1.45 -1.81
CA LEU A 368 8.47 -2.87 -2.10
C LEU A 368 7.65 -3.78 -1.16
N LEU A 369 7.61 -3.48 0.14
CA LEU A 369 6.79 -4.22 1.09
C LEU A 369 5.29 -4.11 0.73
N MET A 370 4.82 -2.89 0.44
CA MET A 370 3.46 -2.66 -0.06
C MET A 370 3.13 -3.53 -1.26
N ASN A 371 4.02 -3.58 -2.26
CA ASN A 371 3.83 -4.38 -3.46
C ASN A 371 3.89 -5.88 -3.20
N LEU A 372 4.74 -6.36 -2.29
CA LEU A 372 4.73 -7.76 -1.86
C LEU A 372 3.34 -8.14 -1.31
N LEU A 373 2.78 -7.34 -0.40
CA LEU A 373 1.47 -7.61 0.19
C LEU A 373 0.34 -7.60 -0.84
N LEU A 374 0.37 -6.64 -1.77
CA LEU A 374 -0.60 -6.56 -2.86
C LEU A 374 -0.49 -7.77 -3.80
N MET A 375 0.72 -8.16 -4.16
CA MET A 375 0.97 -9.30 -5.04
C MET A 375 0.57 -10.63 -4.40
N GLN A 376 0.78 -10.80 -3.09
CA GLN A 376 0.26 -11.94 -2.34
C GLN A 376 -1.29 -12.01 -2.35
N ALA A 377 -1.95 -10.86 -2.47
CA ALA A 377 -3.41 -10.75 -2.60
C ALA A 377 -3.91 -10.76 -4.07
N GLY A 378 -3.04 -11.08 -5.04
CA GLY A 378 -3.41 -11.20 -6.46
C GLY A 378 -3.48 -9.88 -7.23
N PHE A 379 -3.02 -8.77 -6.65
CA PHE A 379 -2.89 -7.50 -7.35
C PHE A 379 -1.56 -7.41 -8.11
N PRO A 380 -1.49 -6.69 -9.25
CA PRO A 380 -0.21 -6.36 -9.86
C PRO A 380 0.60 -5.40 -8.96
N PRO A 381 1.93 -5.34 -9.11
CA PRO A 381 2.74 -4.37 -8.38
C PRO A 381 2.34 -2.95 -8.76
N VAL A 382 1.99 -2.15 -7.76
CA VAL A 382 1.48 -0.79 -7.94
C VAL A 382 2.62 0.16 -8.28
N ILE A 383 2.32 1.09 -9.19
CA ILE A 383 3.25 2.12 -9.64
C ILE A 383 2.78 3.47 -9.12
N ILE A 384 3.51 4.02 -8.15
CA ILE A 384 3.39 5.43 -7.74
C ILE A 384 4.30 6.23 -8.69
N THR A 385 3.72 7.08 -9.53
CA THR A 385 4.49 7.82 -10.53
C THR A 385 5.24 8.98 -9.87
N LYS A 386 6.42 9.30 -10.40
CA LYS A 386 7.28 10.39 -9.87
C LYS A 386 6.65 11.78 -10.00
N GLN A 387 5.71 11.94 -10.93
CA GLN A 387 4.91 13.15 -11.10
C GLN A 387 4.03 13.42 -9.88
N HIS A 388 3.52 12.36 -9.24
CA HIS A 388 2.74 12.45 -8.00
C HIS A 388 3.60 12.53 -6.73
N ARG A 389 4.90 12.83 -6.84
CA ARG A 389 5.80 12.94 -5.68
C ARG A 389 5.25 13.90 -4.63
N HIS A 390 4.73 15.07 -5.04
CA HIS A 390 4.20 16.04 -4.09
C HIS A 390 2.96 15.50 -3.36
N LEU A 391 2.01 14.88 -4.07
CA LEU A 391 0.80 14.27 -3.49
C LEU A 391 1.16 13.16 -2.52
N TYR A 392 2.12 12.31 -2.89
CA TYR A 392 2.60 11.21 -2.06
C TYR A 392 3.12 11.71 -0.71
N TYR A 393 3.99 12.74 -0.69
CA TYR A 393 4.46 13.32 0.57
C TYR A 393 3.39 14.10 1.32
N GLN A 394 2.49 14.80 0.62
CA GLN A 394 1.37 15.50 1.23
C GLN A 394 0.45 14.53 1.99
N HIS A 395 0.10 13.39 1.40
CA HIS A 395 -0.75 12.41 2.07
C HIS A 395 -0.05 11.69 3.22
N LEU A 396 1.27 11.48 3.15
CA LEU A 396 2.05 11.00 4.30
C LEU A 396 2.04 12.02 5.44
N GLN A 397 2.14 13.31 5.13
CA GLN A 397 2.06 14.37 6.14
C GLN A 397 0.68 14.41 6.81
N THR A 398 -0.41 14.33 6.05
CA THR A 398 -1.77 14.24 6.61
C THR A 398 -1.95 12.99 7.48
N ALA A 399 -1.32 11.88 7.10
CA ALA A 399 -1.33 10.66 7.91
C ALA A 399 -0.60 10.85 9.26
N ASN A 400 0.53 11.57 9.27
CA ASN A 400 1.24 11.94 10.50
C ASN A 400 0.38 12.85 11.41
N GLU A 401 -0.45 13.70 10.82
CA GLU A 401 -1.35 14.62 11.53
C GLU A 401 -2.61 13.93 12.10
N GLY A 402 -2.86 12.68 11.73
CA GLY A 402 -3.93 11.88 12.32
C GLY A 402 -4.82 11.15 11.32
N ASP A 403 -4.88 11.57 10.06
CA ASP A 403 -5.79 10.99 9.07
C ASP A 403 -5.05 10.23 7.97
N VAL A 404 -5.07 8.90 8.07
CA VAL A 404 -4.45 7.98 7.10
C VAL A 404 -5.31 7.74 5.84
N ARG A 405 -6.59 8.11 5.86
CA ARG A 405 -7.55 7.80 4.77
C ARG A 405 -7.15 8.41 3.43
N PRO A 406 -6.66 9.67 3.33
CA PRO A 406 -6.17 10.24 2.08
C PRO A 406 -5.04 9.39 1.46
N PHE A 407 -4.12 8.90 2.28
CA PHE A 407 -3.03 8.04 1.80
C PHE A 407 -3.56 6.69 1.28
N VAL A 408 -4.53 6.07 1.97
CA VAL A 408 -5.16 4.84 1.49
C VAL A 408 -5.88 5.06 0.15
N ARG A 409 -6.63 6.15 0.00
CA ARG A 409 -7.30 6.51 -1.26
C ARG A 409 -6.30 6.75 -2.39
N PHE A 410 -5.19 7.43 -2.10
CA PHE A 410 -4.11 7.63 -3.06
C PHE A 410 -3.53 6.30 -3.56
N ILE A 411 -3.23 5.37 -2.67
CA ILE A 411 -2.75 4.03 -3.05
C ILE A 411 -3.83 3.26 -3.82
N ALA A 412 -5.10 3.36 -3.44
CA ALA A 412 -6.22 2.76 -4.17
C ALA A 412 -6.31 3.28 -5.62
N GLN A 413 -6.19 4.59 -5.82
CA GLN A 413 -6.16 5.21 -7.15
C GLN A 413 -4.94 4.77 -7.97
N CYS A 414 -3.75 4.69 -7.35
CA CYS A 414 -2.57 4.13 -8.01
C CYS A 414 -2.76 2.67 -8.41
N THR A 415 -3.43 1.88 -7.56
CA THR A 415 -3.78 0.47 -7.83
C THR A 415 -4.73 0.37 -9.00
N GLU A 416 -5.79 1.18 -9.01
CA GLU A 416 -6.78 1.21 -10.08
C GLU A 416 -6.15 1.59 -11.42
N ARG A 417 -5.30 2.62 -11.46
CA ARG A 417 -4.56 3.01 -12.68
C ARG A 417 -3.66 1.88 -13.19
N THR A 418 -2.97 1.21 -12.28
CA THR A 418 -2.12 0.07 -12.62
C THR A 418 -2.98 -1.04 -13.23
N LEU A 419 -4.11 -1.41 -12.62
CA LEU A 419 -5.05 -2.40 -13.14
C LEU A 419 -5.60 -2.00 -14.52
N ASN A 420 -6.03 -0.75 -14.68
CA ASN A 420 -6.50 -0.22 -15.96
C ASN A 420 -5.44 -0.36 -17.06
N LEU A 421 -4.16 -0.09 -16.75
CA LEU A 421 -3.06 -0.26 -17.71
C LEU A 421 -2.93 -1.70 -18.17
N TYR A 422 -2.98 -2.67 -17.24
CA TYR A 422 -2.91 -4.08 -17.59
C TYR A 422 -4.11 -4.52 -18.42
N LEU A 423 -5.34 -4.20 -17.96
CA LEU A 423 -6.58 -4.56 -18.66
C LEU A 423 -6.63 -3.97 -20.07
N TRP A 424 -6.24 -2.70 -20.21
CA TRP A 424 -6.14 -2.01 -21.49
C TRP A 424 -5.09 -2.64 -22.42
N ALA A 425 -3.92 -3.02 -21.90
CA ALA A 425 -2.88 -3.66 -22.69
C ALA A 425 -3.28 -5.07 -23.16
N THR A 426 -4.20 -5.73 -22.44
CA THR A 426 -4.66 -7.08 -22.73
C THR A 426 -6.00 -7.17 -23.46
N SER A 427 -6.73 -6.06 -23.62
CA SER A 427 -7.99 -6.08 -24.35
C SER A 427 -7.75 -6.34 -25.84
N GLU A 428 -8.49 -7.29 -26.40
CA GLU A 428 -8.55 -7.49 -27.85
C GLU A 428 -9.03 -6.16 -28.45
N TYR A 429 -8.26 -5.58 -29.38
CA TYR A 429 -8.46 -4.26 -30.02
C TYR A 429 -7.94 -3.00 -29.26
N SER A 430 -6.63 -2.99 -28.98
CA SER A 430 -5.80 -1.78 -28.72
C SER A 430 -5.87 -0.67 -29.80
N HIS A 431 -6.69 -0.78 -30.83
CA HIS A 431 -6.81 0.22 -31.91
C HIS A 431 -7.71 1.43 -31.58
N MET A 432 -8.43 1.43 -30.45
CA MET A 432 -9.33 2.54 -30.07
C MET A 432 -8.75 3.50 -29.02
N VAL A 433 -7.55 3.26 -28.49
CA VAL A 433 -6.91 4.17 -27.52
C VAL A 433 -5.41 4.17 -27.77
N LYS A 434 -4.81 5.36 -27.78
CA LYS A 434 -3.44 5.58 -28.25
C LYS A 434 -2.37 4.89 -27.39
N ALA A 435 -1.27 4.53 -28.06
CA ALA A 435 -0.18 3.71 -27.56
C ALA A 435 0.62 4.32 -26.39
N ILE A 436 1.20 3.41 -25.61
CA ILE A 436 2.19 3.62 -24.54
C ILE A 436 3.30 4.55 -25.06
N GLY A 437 3.29 5.79 -24.55
CA GLY A 437 4.18 6.88 -24.97
C GLY A 437 3.58 8.28 -24.76
N GLU A 438 2.25 8.37 -24.64
CA GLU A 438 1.61 9.63 -24.26
C GLU A 438 1.62 9.81 -22.72
N PRO A 439 1.96 11.02 -22.20
CA PRO A 439 1.97 11.31 -20.77
C PRO A 439 0.65 10.93 -20.08
N HIS A 440 -0.46 11.14 -20.78
CA HIS A 440 -1.82 11.25 -20.25
C HIS A 440 -2.35 9.99 -19.52
N ILE A 441 -1.89 8.78 -19.85
CA ILE A 441 -2.39 7.52 -19.23
C ILE A 441 -1.80 7.30 -17.82
N LEU A 442 -0.55 7.72 -17.60
CA LEU A 442 0.13 7.61 -16.30
C LEU A 442 0.10 8.93 -15.51
N THR A 443 -0.02 10.06 -16.20
CA THR A 443 -0.09 11.39 -15.56
C THR A 443 -1.50 11.80 -15.17
N GLY A 444 -2.54 11.14 -15.68
CA GLY A 444 -3.92 11.42 -15.32
C GLY A 444 -4.30 12.88 -15.55
N GLU A 445 -4.25 13.36 -16.79
CA GLU A 445 -4.99 14.59 -17.11
C GLU A 445 -6.47 14.34 -16.78
N GLY A 446 -6.99 15.16 -15.86
CA GLY A 446 -8.19 14.89 -15.06
C GLY A 446 -7.97 15.03 -13.55
N PHE A 447 -6.71 15.10 -13.09
CA PHE A 447 -6.40 15.37 -11.68
C PHE A 447 -6.60 16.83 -11.26
N GLU A 448 -6.39 17.80 -12.16
CA GLU A 448 -6.46 19.23 -11.81
C GLU A 448 -7.91 19.74 -11.72
N ASP A 449 -8.84 19.20 -12.51
CA ASP A 449 -10.24 19.65 -12.49
C ASP A 449 -11.00 19.19 -11.24
N ASP A 450 -10.57 18.11 -10.59
CA ASP A 450 -11.10 17.66 -9.29
C ASP A 450 -10.27 18.19 -8.09
N LEU A 451 -9.23 19.00 -8.32
CA LEU A 451 -8.34 19.57 -7.29
C LEU A 451 -8.20 21.09 -7.31
N LEU A 452 -9.07 21.82 -8.04
CA LEU A 452 -9.21 23.29 -7.93
C LEU A 452 -10.47 23.74 -7.18
#